data_AF-A0A1F1ZIR9-F1
#
_entry.id   AF-A0A1F1ZIR9-F1
#
_cell.length_a   1.000
_cell.length_b   1.000
_cell.length_c   1.000
_cell.angle_alpha   90.00
_cell.angle_beta   90.00
_cell.angle_gamma   90.00
#
_symmetry.space_group_name_H-M   'P 1'
#
loop_
_entity.id
_entity.type
_entity.pdbx_description
1 polymer ?
#
loop_
_entity_poly.entity_id
_entity_poly.type
_entity_poly.pdbx_seq_one_letter_code
_entity_poly.pdbx_strand_id
1 'polypeptide(L)'
;MKKFATRVATAVVIGAAALSGTAVAGAAETPTAETTAPTAGTTAPATGEKYDLEPAIRVAGGKVPGYAGLVSVSAVNVGTEDYYAEFPAITFRIEVKTESGPQGVDRLITPGYFNGAYTRDLGFDRATSTRTFEVTLSNPIEAGEGRLIANLNFGDGATKKGRIVNYITVTQVGRLADDKSTGNDQNIDSREVTKTDTGRSNKGLF
;
A
#
# COMPACT_ATOMS: atom_id res chain seq x y z
N MET A 1 26.35 52.44 0.52
CA MET A 1 27.02 51.14 0.28
C MET A 1 27.07 50.37 1.60
N LYS A 2 26.27 49.31 1.75
CA LYS A 2 26.16 48.49 2.96
C LYS A 2 27.23 47.38 2.92
N LYS A 3 27.96 47.18 4.02
CA LYS A 3 28.88 46.05 4.19
C LYS A 3 28.36 45.07 5.25
N PHE A 4 28.63 43.81 4.98
CA PHE A 4 28.02 42.58 5.49
C PHE A 4 28.32 42.29 6.97
N ALA A 5 27.36 41.62 7.62
CA ALA A 5 27.51 40.98 8.91
C ALA A 5 27.70 39.47 8.74
N THR A 6 28.69 38.91 9.44
CA THR A 6 28.83 37.48 9.71
C THR A 6 29.03 37.34 11.21
N ARG A 7 28.21 36.53 11.89
CA ARG A 7 28.50 36.04 13.24
C ARG A 7 28.21 34.55 13.34
N VAL A 8 29.25 33.86 13.81
CA VAL A 8 29.39 32.44 14.09
C VAL A 8 28.89 32.14 15.51
N ALA A 9 28.46 30.90 15.71
CA ALA A 9 27.91 30.32 16.92
C ALA A 9 28.91 30.21 18.10
N THR A 10 28.36 30.16 19.33
CA THR A 10 29.08 29.67 20.52
C THR A 10 28.16 28.77 21.35
N ALA A 11 28.64 27.58 21.66
CA ALA A 11 28.03 26.57 22.52
C ALA A 11 28.22 26.90 24.01
N VAL A 12 27.31 26.42 24.86
CA VAL A 12 27.46 26.45 26.32
C VAL A 12 27.41 25.02 26.85
N VAL A 13 28.45 24.67 27.61
CA VAL A 13 28.59 23.45 28.42
C VAL A 13 28.56 23.86 29.89
N ILE A 14 27.69 23.23 30.68
CA ILE A 14 27.69 23.18 32.16
C ILE A 14 27.04 21.83 32.48
N GLY A 15 27.50 20.91 33.34
CA GLY A 15 28.48 20.88 34.43
C GLY A 15 27.91 19.89 35.46
N ALA A 16 28.67 18.88 35.87
CA ALA A 16 28.24 17.76 36.74
C ALA A 16 28.64 17.96 38.21
N ALA A 17 27.84 17.43 39.15
CA ALA A 17 28.24 17.05 40.52
C ALA A 17 27.18 16.11 41.16
N ALA A 18 27.60 15.27 42.11
CA ALA A 18 27.04 13.94 42.40
C ALA A 18 26.46 13.71 43.82
N LEU A 19 25.71 12.59 43.96
CA LEU A 19 25.57 11.61 45.08
C LEU A 19 24.90 12.01 46.43
N SER A 20 23.81 11.31 46.79
CA SER A 20 23.68 10.44 48.00
C SER A 20 22.23 10.00 48.29
N GLY A 21 22.03 8.80 48.85
CA GLY A 21 20.86 8.43 49.68
C GLY A 21 19.88 7.37 49.16
N THR A 22 19.83 6.22 49.85
CA THR A 22 18.98 5.03 49.66
C THR A 22 17.51 5.21 50.11
N ALA A 23 16.54 4.68 49.35
CA ALA A 23 15.24 4.20 49.85
C ALA A 23 14.61 3.16 48.91
N VAL A 24 14.04 2.10 49.49
CA VAL A 24 13.37 0.96 48.86
C VAL A 24 11.89 1.27 48.60
N ALA A 25 11.35 0.91 47.44
CA ALA A 25 10.01 0.29 47.24
C ALA A 25 9.63 0.31 45.75
N GLY A 26 9.06 -0.81 45.27
CA GLY A 26 8.86 -1.10 43.86
C GLY A 26 7.79 -0.30 43.13
N ALA A 27 7.82 -0.39 41.80
CA ALA A 27 6.70 -0.06 40.93
C ALA A 27 6.82 -0.81 39.58
N ALA A 28 5.90 -1.76 39.41
CA ALA A 28 5.20 -2.14 38.19
C ALA A 28 6.00 -2.31 36.87
N GLU A 29 6.07 -3.56 36.42
CA GLU A 29 6.15 -3.93 35.01
C GLU A 29 5.07 -3.15 34.24
N THR A 30 5.51 -2.31 33.30
CA THR A 30 4.63 -1.61 32.38
C THR A 30 4.29 -2.57 31.25
N PRO A 31 3.02 -2.99 31.06
CA PRO A 31 2.67 -3.80 29.89
C PRO A 31 2.81 -2.90 28.67
N THR A 32 3.71 -3.31 27.76
CA THR A 32 3.88 -2.64 26.46
C THR A 32 2.59 -2.87 25.69
N ALA A 33 1.82 -1.80 25.48
CA ALA A 33 0.60 -1.85 24.70
C ALA A 33 0.93 -2.35 23.28
N GLU A 34 0.38 -3.52 22.93
CA GLU A 34 0.31 -3.98 21.55
C GLU A 34 -0.38 -2.91 20.72
N THR A 35 0.37 -2.32 19.80
CA THR A 35 -0.19 -1.44 18.77
C THR A 35 -0.97 -2.33 17.80
N THR A 36 -2.25 -2.53 18.10
CA THR A 36 -3.23 -3.06 17.17
C THR A 36 -3.45 -2.01 16.09
N ALA A 37 -2.98 -2.31 14.87
CA ALA A 37 -3.32 -1.54 13.69
C ALA A 37 -4.85 -1.50 13.52
N PRO A 38 -5.44 -0.40 13.05
CA PRO A 38 -6.88 -0.33 12.86
C PRO A 38 -7.28 -1.22 11.67
N THR A 39 -7.96 -2.33 11.98
CA THR A 39 -8.70 -3.13 11.00
C THR A 39 -9.93 -2.33 10.56
N ALA A 40 -9.77 -1.44 9.57
CA ALA A 40 -10.89 -0.79 8.91
C ALA A 40 -11.52 -1.77 7.91
N GLY A 41 -12.31 -2.71 8.43
CA GLY A 41 -13.18 -3.56 7.62
C GLY A 41 -14.22 -2.69 6.92
N THR A 42 -14.17 -2.65 5.59
CA THR A 42 -15.22 -2.03 4.78
C THR A 42 -16.18 -3.14 4.40
N THR A 43 -17.40 -3.11 4.96
CA THR A 43 -18.47 -4.02 4.54
C THR A 43 -19.03 -3.53 3.21
N ALA A 44 -18.91 -4.36 2.17
CA ALA A 44 -19.44 -4.08 0.85
C ALA A 44 -20.75 -4.88 0.62
N PRO A 45 -21.71 -4.35 -0.18
CA PRO A 45 -22.94 -5.06 -0.48
C PRO A 45 -22.65 -6.30 -1.33
N ALA A 46 -23.26 -7.43 -0.97
CA ALA A 46 -23.05 -8.69 -1.66
C ALA A 46 -23.61 -8.65 -3.10
N THR A 47 -22.86 -9.20 -4.06
CA THR A 47 -23.26 -9.27 -5.49
C THR A 47 -24.30 -10.37 -5.76
N GLY A 48 -24.51 -11.27 -4.80
CA GLY A 48 -25.34 -12.47 -4.93
C GLY A 48 -24.58 -13.67 -5.49
N GLU A 49 -23.35 -13.47 -5.97
CA GLU A 49 -22.43 -14.54 -6.34
C GLU A 49 -21.89 -15.24 -5.09
N LYS A 50 -21.60 -16.53 -5.22
CA LYS A 50 -21.10 -17.34 -4.08
C LYS A 50 -19.73 -16.85 -3.62
N TYR A 51 -18.83 -16.67 -4.58
CA TYR A 51 -17.45 -16.26 -4.38
C TYR A 51 -17.18 -15.07 -5.28
N ASP A 52 -16.71 -13.97 -4.70
CA ASP A 52 -16.44 -12.76 -5.47
C ASP A 52 -15.46 -11.85 -4.71
N LEU A 53 -14.29 -11.56 -5.29
CA LEU A 53 -13.30 -10.65 -4.70
C LEU A 53 -13.14 -9.40 -5.55
N GLU A 54 -13.47 -8.25 -4.97
CA GLU A 54 -13.29 -6.94 -5.58
C GLU A 54 -11.97 -6.28 -5.10
N PRO A 55 -11.05 -5.94 -6.01
CA PRO A 55 -9.87 -5.14 -5.67
C PRO A 55 -10.26 -3.71 -5.25
N ALA A 56 -9.75 -3.26 -4.10
CA ALA A 56 -9.91 -1.89 -3.63
C ALA A 56 -8.55 -1.19 -3.48
N ILE A 57 -8.44 0.03 -4.02
CA ILE A 57 -7.20 0.80 -4.03
C ILE A 57 -7.36 2.05 -3.16
N ARG A 58 -6.42 2.26 -2.23
CA ARG A 58 -6.41 3.46 -1.38
C ARG A 58 -5.05 4.13 -1.29
N VAL A 59 -5.09 5.45 -1.05
CA VAL A 59 -3.93 6.30 -0.86
C VAL A 59 -4.16 7.32 0.26
N ALA A 60 -3.08 7.86 0.84
CA ALA A 60 -3.22 9.00 1.74
C ALA A 60 -3.81 10.21 0.98
N GLY A 61 -4.65 11.01 1.63
CA GLY A 61 -5.28 12.18 1.01
C GLY A 61 -4.32 13.22 0.44
N GLY A 62 -3.08 13.27 0.94
CA GLY A 62 -2.01 14.15 0.46
C GLY A 62 -1.11 13.56 -0.64
N LYS A 63 -1.39 12.34 -1.13
CA LYS A 63 -0.55 11.74 -2.19
C LYS A 63 -0.67 12.55 -3.48
N VAL A 64 0.48 12.92 -4.04
CA VAL A 64 0.60 13.69 -5.28
C VAL A 64 1.13 12.78 -6.40
N PRO A 65 0.57 12.86 -7.63
CA PRO A 65 1.04 12.06 -8.77
C PRO A 65 2.53 12.24 -9.06
N GLY A 66 3.24 11.14 -9.25
CA GLY A 66 4.68 11.10 -9.51
C GLY A 66 5.59 11.38 -8.31
N TYR A 67 5.04 11.64 -7.12
CA TYR A 67 5.82 11.83 -5.88
C TYR A 67 5.78 10.57 -5.02
N ALA A 68 6.80 10.44 -4.17
CA ALA A 68 6.93 9.31 -3.28
C ALA A 68 5.66 9.11 -2.43
N GLY A 69 5.30 7.86 -2.18
CA GLY A 69 4.14 7.54 -1.34
C GLY A 69 3.56 6.17 -1.60
N LEU A 70 2.81 5.71 -0.62
CA LEU A 70 2.26 4.37 -0.56
C LEU A 70 0.88 4.30 -1.25
N VAL A 71 0.66 3.20 -1.97
CA VAL A 71 -0.63 2.78 -2.50
C VAL A 71 -0.98 1.44 -1.86
N SER A 72 -2.14 1.34 -1.23
CA SER A 72 -2.62 0.07 -0.67
C SER A 72 -3.56 -0.62 -1.65
N VAL A 73 -3.41 -1.94 -1.77
CA VAL A 73 -4.29 -2.80 -2.56
C VAL A 73 -4.90 -3.84 -1.63
N SER A 74 -6.22 -3.81 -1.55
CA SER A 74 -7.04 -4.72 -0.77
C SER A 74 -7.86 -5.64 -1.68
N ALA A 75 -8.22 -6.81 -1.20
CA ALA A 75 -9.30 -7.61 -1.77
C ALA A 75 -10.50 -7.56 -0.80
N VAL A 76 -11.67 -7.27 -1.35
CA VAL A 76 -12.93 -7.21 -0.62
C VAL A 76 -13.80 -8.37 -1.07
N ASN A 77 -14.21 -9.22 -0.14
CA ASN A 77 -15.14 -10.30 -0.44
C ASN A 77 -16.56 -9.74 -0.50
N VAL A 78 -17.09 -9.66 -1.72
CA VAL A 78 -18.46 -9.23 -2.02
C VAL A 78 -19.36 -10.43 -2.37
N GLY A 79 -18.84 -11.65 -2.22
CA GLY A 79 -19.61 -12.88 -2.34
C GLY A 79 -20.39 -13.19 -1.06
N THR A 80 -21.18 -14.27 -1.12
CA THR A 80 -21.96 -14.74 0.03
C THR A 80 -21.21 -15.71 0.94
N GLU A 81 -20.08 -16.27 0.50
CA GLU A 81 -19.29 -17.27 1.22
C GLU A 81 -17.85 -16.80 1.44
N ASP A 82 -17.19 -17.40 2.43
CA ASP A 82 -15.78 -17.15 2.69
C ASP A 82 -14.91 -17.56 1.50
N TYR A 83 -14.01 -16.67 1.10
CA TYR A 83 -13.15 -16.88 -0.06
C TYR A 83 -11.83 -17.49 0.41
N TYR A 84 -11.69 -18.81 0.25
CA TYR A 84 -10.52 -19.56 0.68
C TYR A 84 -10.15 -20.68 -0.29
N ALA A 85 -8.86 -20.81 -0.59
CA ALA A 85 -8.27 -21.93 -1.29
C ALA A 85 -6.84 -22.15 -0.79
N GLU A 86 -6.33 -23.37 -0.95
CA GLU A 86 -4.94 -23.68 -0.61
C GLU A 86 -3.98 -22.82 -1.45
N PHE A 87 -2.97 -22.24 -0.80
CA PHE A 87 -1.92 -21.50 -1.49
C PHE A 87 -1.24 -22.40 -2.55
N PRO A 88 -0.98 -21.93 -3.78
CA PRO A 88 -1.08 -20.54 -4.28
C PRO A 88 -2.29 -20.30 -5.20
N ALA A 89 -3.45 -20.92 -4.96
CA ALA A 89 -4.54 -20.92 -5.94
C ALA A 89 -5.13 -19.54 -6.27
N ILE A 90 -5.11 -18.61 -5.32
CA ILE A 90 -5.74 -17.28 -5.47
C ILE A 90 -4.65 -16.24 -5.70
N THR A 91 -4.68 -15.58 -6.86
CA THR A 91 -3.64 -14.64 -7.26
C THR A 91 -4.20 -13.41 -7.98
N PHE A 92 -3.58 -12.27 -7.73
CA PHE A 92 -3.83 -11.00 -8.41
C PHE A 92 -2.59 -10.55 -9.15
N ARG A 93 -2.74 -10.12 -10.40
CA ARG A 93 -1.71 -9.43 -11.16
C ARG A 93 -1.92 -7.92 -11.01
N ILE A 94 -0.88 -7.21 -10.59
CA ILE A 94 -0.87 -5.76 -10.50
C ILE A 94 0.13 -5.24 -11.52
N GLU A 95 -0.34 -4.48 -12.50
CA GLU A 95 0.49 -3.86 -13.52
C GLU A 95 0.58 -2.36 -13.25
N VAL A 96 1.79 -1.87 -13.05
CA VAL A 96 2.08 -0.44 -12.87
C VAL A 96 2.54 0.12 -14.21
N LYS A 97 1.71 0.99 -14.80
CA LYS A 97 1.90 1.54 -16.15
C LYS A 97 2.25 3.01 -16.08
N THR A 98 3.03 3.50 -17.04
CA THR A 98 3.35 4.93 -17.16
C THR A 98 2.21 5.69 -17.82
N GLU A 99 1.59 6.61 -17.09
CA GLU A 99 0.61 7.58 -17.61
C GLU A 99 1.33 8.70 -18.37
N SER A 100 2.37 9.28 -17.74
CA SER A 100 3.14 10.38 -18.33
C SER A 100 4.58 10.40 -17.82
N GLY A 101 5.45 11.11 -18.56
CA GLY A 101 6.89 11.15 -18.31
C GLY A 101 7.69 10.29 -19.30
N PRO A 102 8.98 10.07 -19.03
CA PRO A 102 9.85 9.31 -19.92
C PRO A 102 9.46 7.82 -20.01
N GLN A 103 9.33 7.31 -21.23
CA GLN A 103 9.07 5.90 -21.51
C GLN A 103 10.36 5.06 -21.42
N GLY A 104 10.22 3.76 -21.12
CA GLY A 104 11.32 2.82 -20.94
C GLY A 104 12.17 3.09 -19.68
N VAL A 105 11.69 3.97 -18.80
CA VAL A 105 12.31 4.30 -17.52
C VAL A 105 11.40 3.83 -16.42
N ASP A 106 11.98 3.04 -15.52
CA ASP A 106 11.26 2.50 -14.38
C ASP A 106 11.38 3.42 -13.17
N ARG A 107 10.40 3.31 -12.28
CA ARG A 107 10.38 3.98 -10.99
C ARG A 107 10.69 2.97 -9.90
N LEU A 108 11.46 3.37 -8.90
CA LEU A 108 11.63 2.52 -7.71
C LEU A 108 10.26 2.29 -7.07
N ILE A 109 9.86 1.03 -7.00
CA ILE A 109 8.63 0.60 -6.34
C ILE A 109 9.01 -0.57 -5.44
N THR A 110 8.83 -0.39 -4.14
CA THR A 110 9.07 -1.45 -3.16
C THR A 110 7.73 -2.10 -2.82
N PRO A 111 7.51 -3.38 -3.17
CA PRO A 111 6.29 -4.08 -2.78
C PRO A 111 6.35 -4.47 -1.30
N GLY A 112 5.20 -4.38 -0.63
CA GLY A 112 4.96 -4.96 0.69
C GLY A 112 3.75 -5.88 0.65
N TYR A 113 3.68 -6.82 1.59
CA TYR A 113 2.62 -7.82 1.68
C TYR A 113 2.10 -7.91 3.12
N PHE A 114 0.81 -8.22 3.26
CA PHE A 114 0.09 -8.15 4.53
C PHE A 114 -0.90 -9.30 4.67
N ASN A 115 -1.34 -9.56 5.91
CA ASN A 115 -2.45 -10.48 6.22
C ASN A 115 -2.31 -11.87 5.57
N GLY A 116 -1.09 -12.41 5.54
CA GLY A 116 -0.81 -13.73 4.96
C GLY A 116 -0.75 -13.77 3.44
N ALA A 117 -0.82 -12.63 2.75
CA ALA A 117 -0.50 -12.57 1.33
C ALA A 117 1.01 -12.55 1.10
N TYR A 118 1.41 -12.91 -0.11
CA TYR A 118 2.79 -12.82 -0.60
C TYR A 118 2.82 -12.02 -1.90
N THR A 119 3.73 -11.07 -2.04
CA THR A 119 3.91 -10.30 -3.27
C THR A 119 5.24 -10.65 -3.93
N ARG A 120 5.17 -11.07 -5.19
CA ARG A 120 6.31 -11.37 -6.06
C ARG A 120 6.45 -10.28 -7.12
N ASP A 121 7.64 -9.75 -7.29
CA ASP A 121 7.98 -8.86 -8.39
C ASP A 121 8.30 -9.68 -9.64
N LEU A 122 7.56 -9.45 -10.73
CA LEU A 122 7.74 -10.12 -12.02
C LEU A 122 8.64 -9.32 -12.99
N GLY A 123 9.09 -8.14 -12.58
CA GLY A 123 10.02 -7.30 -13.33
C GLY A 123 9.36 -6.19 -14.14
N PHE A 124 10.23 -5.44 -14.83
CA PHE A 124 9.87 -4.29 -15.65
C PHE A 124 10.07 -4.58 -17.14
N ASP A 125 9.01 -4.38 -17.92
CA ASP A 125 9.06 -4.37 -19.37
C ASP A 125 9.30 -2.94 -19.89
N ARG A 126 10.47 -2.74 -20.52
CA ARG A 126 10.86 -1.45 -21.08
C ARG A 126 10.06 -1.06 -22.32
N ALA A 127 9.54 -2.02 -23.08
CA ALA A 127 8.80 -1.73 -24.31
C ALA A 127 7.44 -1.11 -24.01
N THR A 128 6.79 -1.59 -22.94
CA THR A 128 5.47 -1.13 -22.50
C THR A 128 5.51 -0.18 -21.30
N SER A 129 6.71 0.09 -20.75
CA SER A 129 6.90 0.82 -19.49
C SER A 129 6.02 0.30 -18.35
N THR A 130 5.98 -1.02 -18.21
CA THR A 130 5.11 -1.69 -17.23
C THR A 130 5.93 -2.51 -16.24
N ARG A 131 5.79 -2.24 -14.94
CA ARG A 131 6.29 -3.12 -13.87
C ARG A 131 5.15 -3.98 -13.37
N THR A 132 5.38 -5.29 -13.28
CA THR A 132 4.32 -6.24 -12.91
C THR A 132 4.63 -6.90 -11.58
N PHE A 133 3.62 -6.99 -10.73
CA PHE A 133 3.65 -7.75 -9.48
C PHE A 133 2.56 -8.82 -9.50
N GLU A 134 2.82 -9.92 -8.80
CA GLU A 134 1.82 -10.94 -8.50
C GLU A 134 1.62 -11.00 -6.99
N VAL A 135 0.38 -10.96 -6.54
CA VAL A 135 0.00 -11.10 -5.14
C VAL A 135 -0.75 -12.41 -4.98
N THR A 136 -0.26 -13.30 -4.13
CA THR A 136 -0.92 -14.57 -3.82
C THR A 136 -1.52 -14.51 -2.43
N LEU A 137 -2.79 -14.91 -2.29
CA LEU A 137 -3.43 -15.03 -0.98
C LEU A 137 -3.14 -16.39 -0.35
N SER A 138 -2.90 -16.40 0.96
CA SER A 138 -2.76 -17.64 1.74
C SER A 138 -3.79 -17.77 2.86
N ASN A 139 -4.50 -16.69 3.18
CA ASN A 139 -5.50 -16.64 4.24
C ASN A 139 -6.90 -16.46 3.65
N PRO A 140 -7.94 -16.97 4.33
CA PRO A 140 -9.33 -16.71 3.95
C PRO A 140 -9.66 -15.22 4.05
N ILE A 141 -10.61 -14.78 3.23
CA ILE A 141 -11.30 -13.50 3.40
C ILE A 141 -12.77 -13.82 3.63
N GLU A 142 -13.27 -13.53 4.83
CA GLU A 142 -14.66 -13.80 5.21
C GLU A 142 -15.65 -13.01 4.35
N ALA A 143 -16.86 -13.53 4.17
CA ALA A 143 -17.91 -12.85 3.40
C ALA A 143 -18.18 -11.44 3.94
N GLY A 144 -18.19 -10.44 3.05
CA GLY A 144 -18.38 -9.02 3.40
C GLY A 144 -17.15 -8.34 3.99
N GLU A 145 -16.01 -9.01 4.11
CA GLU A 145 -14.79 -8.44 4.67
C GLU A 145 -13.85 -7.88 3.60
N GLY A 146 -13.10 -6.83 3.94
CA GLY A 146 -11.96 -6.35 3.15
C GLY A 146 -10.62 -6.57 3.87
N ARG A 147 -9.64 -7.13 3.18
CA ARG A 147 -8.27 -7.33 3.69
C ARG A 147 -7.25 -6.58 2.85
N LEU A 148 -6.29 -5.94 3.51
CA LEU A 148 -5.08 -5.41 2.87
C LEU A 148 -4.19 -6.58 2.46
N ILE A 149 -3.89 -6.72 1.17
CA ILE A 149 -3.12 -7.86 0.66
C ILE A 149 -1.75 -7.43 0.15
N ALA A 150 -1.64 -6.19 -0.35
CA ALA A 150 -0.37 -5.63 -0.78
C ALA A 150 -0.32 -4.12 -0.55
N ASN A 151 0.89 -3.60 -0.48
CA ASN A 151 1.14 -2.20 -0.75
C ASN A 151 2.24 -2.05 -1.81
N LEU A 152 2.19 -0.92 -2.51
CA LEU A 152 3.24 -0.50 -3.42
C LEU A 152 3.78 0.83 -2.89
N ASN A 153 5.01 0.82 -2.39
CA ASN A 153 5.69 2.03 -1.97
C ASN A 153 6.45 2.62 -3.16
N PHE A 154 5.88 3.68 -3.75
CA PHE A 154 6.50 4.38 -4.85
C PHE A 154 7.59 5.33 -4.32
N GLY A 155 8.81 5.20 -4.84
CA GLY A 155 9.87 6.20 -4.66
C GLY A 155 9.56 7.52 -5.40
N ASP A 156 10.43 8.52 -5.33
CA ASP A 156 10.20 9.76 -6.09
C ASP A 156 10.35 9.50 -7.60
N GLY A 157 9.38 9.94 -8.40
CA GLY A 157 9.37 9.77 -9.86
C GLY A 157 10.21 10.80 -10.62
N ALA A 158 10.95 11.68 -9.95
CA ALA A 158 11.78 12.68 -10.60
C ALA A 158 12.98 12.03 -11.30
N THR A 159 13.03 12.20 -12.62
CA THR A 159 14.19 11.82 -13.43
C THR A 159 14.77 13.05 -14.13
N LYS A 160 15.98 12.91 -14.69
CA LYS A 160 16.58 13.96 -15.56
C LYS A 160 15.75 14.24 -16.82
N LYS A 161 14.84 13.35 -17.21
CA LYS A 161 14.00 13.44 -18.43
C LYS A 161 12.55 13.85 -18.14
N GLY A 162 12.25 14.22 -16.90
CA GLY A 162 10.90 14.54 -16.45
C GLY A 162 10.39 13.60 -15.35
N ARG A 163 9.24 13.94 -14.78
CA ARG A 163 8.60 13.17 -13.72
C ARG A 163 7.79 12.03 -14.32
N ILE A 164 7.99 10.82 -13.81
CA ILE A 164 7.15 9.66 -14.14
C ILE A 164 5.91 9.72 -13.25
N VAL A 165 4.74 9.61 -13.88
CA VAL A 165 3.44 9.43 -13.20
C VAL A 165 2.88 8.09 -13.63
N ASN A 166 2.42 7.30 -12.67
CA ASN A 166 1.92 5.96 -12.92
C ASN A 166 0.43 5.83 -12.63
N TYR A 167 -0.22 4.85 -13.24
CA TYR A 167 -1.49 4.27 -12.78
C TYR A 167 -1.28 2.76 -12.62
N ILE A 168 -2.19 2.09 -11.91
CA ILE A 168 -2.14 0.62 -11.78
C ILE A 168 -3.42 -0.01 -12.32
N THR A 169 -3.28 -1.20 -12.89
CA THR A 169 -4.40 -2.09 -13.16
C THR A 169 -4.28 -3.35 -12.33
N VAL A 170 -5.36 -3.75 -11.66
CA VAL A 170 -5.40 -4.97 -10.85
C VAL A 170 -6.30 -6.00 -11.54
N THR A 171 -5.86 -7.24 -11.62
CA THR A 171 -6.64 -8.34 -12.23
C THR A 171 -6.53 -9.59 -11.39
N GLN A 172 -7.64 -10.19 -10.99
CA GLN A 172 -7.61 -11.51 -10.38
C GLN A 172 -7.38 -12.57 -11.46
N VAL A 173 -6.24 -13.25 -11.38
CA VAL A 173 -5.80 -14.26 -12.36
C VAL A 173 -5.97 -15.69 -11.83
N GLY A 174 -5.75 -15.90 -10.53
CA GLY A 174 -6.04 -17.15 -9.83
C GLY A 174 -7.30 -17.03 -8.99
N ARG A 175 -8.18 -18.02 -9.08
CA ARG A 175 -9.51 -18.02 -8.45
C ARG A 175 -9.95 -19.43 -8.11
N LEU A 176 -10.98 -19.53 -7.29
CA LEU A 176 -11.66 -20.79 -7.02
C LEU A 176 -12.23 -21.39 -8.31
N ALA A 177 -12.24 -22.72 -8.42
CA ALA A 177 -12.71 -23.40 -9.64
C ALA A 177 -14.18 -23.08 -9.97
N ASP A 178 -14.99 -22.86 -8.94
CA ASP A 178 -16.43 -22.56 -9.04
C ASP A 178 -16.72 -21.05 -9.06
N ASP A 179 -15.70 -20.21 -8.89
CA ASP A 179 -15.82 -18.76 -9.05
C ASP A 179 -15.85 -18.41 -10.56
N LYS A 180 -16.96 -17.80 -10.98
CA LYS A 180 -17.18 -17.27 -12.33
C LYS A 180 -17.40 -15.76 -12.36
N SER A 181 -17.34 -15.08 -11.21
CA SER A 181 -17.52 -13.62 -11.16
C SER A 181 -16.32 -12.96 -11.84
N THR A 182 -16.56 -12.14 -12.85
CA THR A 182 -15.50 -11.44 -13.59
C THR A 182 -15.80 -9.96 -13.81
N GLY A 183 -16.90 -9.47 -13.23
CA GLY A 183 -17.44 -8.14 -13.51
C GLY A 183 -16.69 -6.99 -12.81
N ASN A 184 -15.98 -7.30 -11.72
CA ASN A 184 -15.41 -6.34 -10.76
C ASN A 184 -13.96 -6.66 -10.36
N ASP A 185 -13.34 -7.68 -10.97
CA ASP A 185 -12.00 -8.15 -10.64
C ASP A 185 -11.05 -8.18 -11.85
N GLN A 186 -11.52 -7.81 -13.04
CA GLN A 186 -10.75 -7.82 -14.29
C GLN A 186 -10.35 -6.41 -14.72
N ASN A 187 -9.04 -6.18 -14.90
CA ASN A 187 -8.46 -4.92 -15.39
C ASN A 187 -8.91 -3.67 -14.62
N ILE A 188 -9.06 -3.78 -13.30
CA ILE A 188 -9.52 -2.69 -12.44
C ILE A 188 -8.52 -1.55 -12.46
N ASP A 189 -8.93 -0.44 -13.07
CA ASP A 189 -8.11 0.74 -13.28
C ASP A 189 -8.14 1.67 -12.07
N SER A 190 -6.96 1.99 -11.54
CA SER A 190 -6.84 2.86 -10.37
C SER A 190 -7.46 4.23 -10.59
N ARG A 191 -7.48 4.74 -11.83
CA ARG A 191 -8.03 6.05 -12.17
C ARG A 191 -9.54 6.14 -11.92
N GLU A 192 -10.22 4.99 -11.85
CA GLU A 192 -11.66 4.88 -11.66
C GLU A 192 -12.03 4.54 -10.21
N VAL A 193 -11.24 3.68 -9.55
CA VAL A 193 -11.63 3.11 -8.25
C VAL A 193 -10.89 3.68 -7.04
N THR A 194 -9.80 4.43 -7.24
CA THR A 194 -8.95 4.84 -6.11
C THR A 194 -9.69 5.82 -5.19
N LYS A 195 -9.65 5.51 -3.89
CA LYS A 195 -10.13 6.40 -2.84
C LYS A 195 -8.99 6.85 -1.94
N THR A 196 -9.18 7.93 -1.22
CA THR A 196 -8.32 8.31 -0.10
C THR A 196 -8.59 7.39 1.09
N ASP A 197 -7.67 7.36 2.05
CA ASP A 197 -7.85 6.81 3.40
C ASP A 197 -9.15 7.26 4.09
N THR A 198 -9.57 8.49 3.81
CA THR A 198 -10.82 9.11 4.27
C THR A 198 -12.03 8.81 3.39
N GLY A 199 -11.90 7.94 2.39
CA GLY A 199 -12.99 7.47 1.52
C GLY A 199 -13.37 8.40 0.36
N ARG A 200 -12.67 9.52 0.16
CA ARG A 200 -12.93 10.47 -0.95
C ARG A 200 -12.34 9.94 -2.25
N SER A 201 -12.95 10.22 -3.40
CA SER A 201 -12.37 9.85 -4.69
C SER A 201 -11.00 10.49 -4.91
N ASN A 202 -10.09 9.75 -5.53
CA ASN A 202 -8.76 10.20 -5.94
C ASN A 202 -8.57 9.94 -7.43
N LYS A 203 -7.68 10.69 -8.09
CA LYS A 203 -7.39 10.51 -9.53
C LYS A 203 -6.72 9.18 -9.87
N GLY A 204 -6.25 8.42 -8.89
CA GLY A 204 -5.62 7.12 -9.12
C GLY A 204 -4.31 7.21 -9.88
N LEU A 205 -3.64 8.36 -9.78
CA LEU A 205 -2.34 8.63 -10.39
C LEU A 205 -1.29 8.74 -9.28
N PHE A 206 -0.18 8.03 -9.43
CA PHE A 206 0.78 7.76 -8.37
C PHE A 206 2.18 8.23 -8.69
#